data_AF-A0A9D2I8H7-F1
#
_entry.id   AF-A0A9D2I8H7-F1
#
_cell.length_a   1.000
_cell.length_b   1.000
_cell.length_c   1.000
_cell.angle_alpha   90.00
_cell.angle_beta   90.00
_cell.angle_gamma   90.00
#
_symmetry.space_group_name_H-M   'P 1'
#
loop_
_entity.id
_entity.type
_entity.pdbx_description
1 polymer ?
#
loop_
_entity_poly.entity_id
_entity_poly.type
_entity_poly.pdbx_seq_one_letter_code
_entity_poly.pdbx_strand_id
1 'polypeptide(L)'
;MKKNRVIMLIGTAALSACLVVGLTACGSTIDEAKSIRGEEVTEAEWKTALSEIATVNTAASLAASSAADEAESPNFSVSYQARSNATISHEGTDGEQSATFSTDITTTVSVADRKIHATMDYDISLTGSDDVIEMLKKLMKTDEDLTVKGTLETYFAFEENAVSLYLQNADGKWVKYSSVEDVTGVSTVVLGQIESCIGLMDCSKYADAFASFEYSDEDKGYALKGGVEGGDIFGADASFVIKIKDGRLAALVSEGSGETTIGGLSMSSSAETGLVYKFGGQTVNLPNV
;
A
#
# COMPACT_ATOMS: atom_id res chain seq x y z
N MET A 1 2.96 2.51 -27.04
CA MET A 1 3.01 2.65 -25.56
C MET A 1 1.83 3.47 -24.99
N LYS A 2 0.56 3.22 -25.37
CA LYS A 2 -0.59 4.00 -24.81
C LYS A 2 -1.85 3.19 -24.42
N LYS A 3 -1.89 1.86 -24.62
CA LYS A 3 -3.08 1.04 -24.32
C LYS A 3 -3.06 0.35 -22.95
N ASN A 4 -1.90 0.00 -22.41
CA ASN A 4 -1.85 -0.90 -21.24
C ASN A 4 -1.97 -0.18 -19.89
N ARG A 5 -1.78 1.15 -19.82
CA ARG A 5 -2.02 1.95 -18.60
C ARG A 5 -3.49 2.00 -18.16
N VAL A 6 -4.42 1.54 -19.00
CA VAL A 6 -5.88 1.58 -18.72
C VAL A 6 -6.35 0.35 -17.92
N ILE A 7 -5.58 -0.75 -17.89
CA ILE A 7 -5.98 -1.97 -17.15
C ILE A 7 -5.70 -1.78 -15.65
N MET A 8 -4.50 -1.32 -15.28
CA MET A 8 -4.13 -0.95 -13.90
C MET A 8 -5.10 0.07 -13.26
N LEU A 9 -5.65 0.99 -14.05
CA LEU A 9 -6.49 2.10 -13.57
C LEU A 9 -7.98 1.75 -13.38
N ILE A 10 -8.39 0.53 -13.78
CA ILE A 10 -9.78 0.06 -13.64
C ILE A 10 -9.84 -1.09 -12.63
N GLY A 11 -8.82 -1.94 -12.55
CA GLY A 11 -8.69 -2.92 -11.45
C GLY A 11 -8.55 -2.24 -10.08
N THR A 12 -7.84 -1.11 -10.01
CA THR A 12 -7.78 -0.26 -8.82
C THR A 12 -9.16 0.29 -8.44
N ALA A 13 -9.93 0.88 -9.37
CA ALA A 13 -11.24 1.46 -9.03
C ALA A 13 -12.24 0.48 -8.36
N ALA A 14 -12.11 -0.83 -8.60
CA ALA A 14 -12.91 -1.86 -7.94
C ALA A 14 -12.28 -2.39 -6.63
N LEU A 15 -10.96 -2.65 -6.59
CA LEU A 15 -10.29 -3.11 -5.35
C LEU A 15 -10.04 -2.00 -4.32
N SER A 16 -9.89 -0.74 -4.73
CA SER A 16 -9.67 0.40 -3.83
C SER A 16 -10.85 0.63 -2.89
N ALA A 17 -12.07 0.25 -3.30
CA ALA A 17 -13.25 0.28 -2.43
C ALA A 17 -13.34 -0.94 -1.48
N CYS A 18 -12.47 -1.94 -1.65
CA CYS A 18 -12.34 -3.11 -0.78
C CYS A 18 -11.21 -3.00 0.28
N LEU A 19 -10.45 -1.90 0.38
CA LEU A 19 -9.33 -1.73 1.34
C LEU A 19 -9.74 -1.46 2.81
N VAL A 20 -10.30 -2.50 3.45
CA VAL A 20 -11.53 -2.50 4.29
C VAL A 20 -11.71 -3.39 5.60
N VAL A 21 -10.75 -3.70 6.53
CA VAL A 21 -10.68 -4.60 7.78
C VAL A 21 -11.56 -5.85 8.08
N GLY A 22 -10.87 -6.88 8.64
CA GLY A 22 -11.05 -7.17 10.08
C GLY A 22 -10.78 -8.56 10.63
N LEU A 23 -9.70 -8.73 11.43
CA LEU A 23 -9.68 -9.42 12.74
C LEU A 23 -8.27 -9.49 13.40
N THR A 24 -8.26 -9.72 14.71
CA THR A 24 -7.08 -9.65 15.59
C THR A 24 -6.21 -10.92 15.60
N ALA A 25 -4.88 -10.76 15.55
CA ALA A 25 -3.90 -11.75 15.95
C ALA A 25 -2.72 -11.07 16.68
N CYS A 26 -2.17 -11.72 17.72
CA CYS A 26 -1.21 -11.11 18.64
C CYS A 26 0.06 -10.58 17.95
N GLY A 27 0.26 -9.26 18.00
CA GLY A 27 1.50 -8.60 17.58
C GLY A 27 1.51 -8.19 16.11
N SER A 28 0.47 -7.47 15.67
CA SER A 28 0.40 -6.95 14.30
C SER A 28 1.21 -5.64 14.12
N THR A 29 1.66 -5.34 12.90
CA THR A 29 2.31 -4.04 12.59
C THR A 29 1.36 -2.87 12.86
N ILE A 30 0.05 -3.12 12.69
CA ILE A 30 -1.01 -2.18 13.04
C ILE A 30 -1.03 -1.91 14.56
N ASP A 31 -0.91 -2.94 15.40
CA ASP A 31 -0.80 -2.75 16.85
C ASP A 31 0.48 -1.98 17.23
N GLU A 32 1.62 -2.28 16.59
CA GLU A 32 2.88 -1.52 16.81
C GLU A 32 2.68 -0.04 16.45
N ALA A 33 2.13 0.27 15.27
CA ALA A 33 1.83 1.64 14.84
C ALA A 33 0.81 2.36 15.75
N LYS A 34 -0.24 1.67 16.21
CA LYS A 34 -1.21 2.17 17.21
C LYS A 34 -0.56 2.38 18.59
N SER A 35 0.42 1.56 18.96
CA SER A 35 1.11 1.63 20.26
C SER A 35 2.05 2.83 20.36
N ILE A 36 2.78 3.15 19.28
CA ILE A 36 3.71 4.27 19.19
C ILE A 36 3.00 5.57 19.56
N ARG A 37 3.67 6.40 20.38
CA ARG A 37 3.27 7.77 20.68
C ARG A 37 4.23 8.72 19.95
N GLY A 38 3.66 9.54 19.08
CA GLY A 38 4.36 10.66 18.47
C GLY A 38 4.45 11.86 19.40
N GLU A 39 5.38 12.76 19.09
CA GLU A 39 5.59 14.05 19.72
C GLU A 39 4.67 15.12 19.11
N GLU A 40 4.33 16.15 19.88
CA GLU A 40 3.87 17.42 19.33
C GLU A 40 5.08 18.13 18.70
N VAL A 41 4.95 18.50 17.44
CA VAL A 41 6.02 19.13 16.63
C VAL A 41 5.51 20.39 15.92
N THR A 42 6.44 21.25 15.52
CA THR A 42 6.15 22.42 14.68
C THR A 42 5.93 22.02 13.22
N GLU A 43 5.33 22.92 12.44
CA GLU A 43 5.18 22.77 10.97
C GLU A 43 6.52 22.52 10.25
N ALA A 44 7.60 23.12 10.74
CA ALA A 44 8.94 22.94 10.19
C ALA A 44 9.46 21.51 10.43
N GLU A 45 9.32 21.00 11.65
CA GLU A 45 9.69 19.63 12.02
C GLU A 45 8.82 18.59 11.29
N TRP A 46 7.51 18.85 11.16
CA TRP A 46 6.59 18.07 10.34
C TRP A 46 7.06 17.95 8.89
N LYS A 47 7.36 19.08 8.26
CA LYS A 47 7.82 19.12 6.88
C LYS A 47 9.16 18.39 6.71
N THR A 48 10.10 18.55 7.65
CA THR A 48 11.37 17.82 7.64
C THR A 48 11.15 16.31 7.75
N ALA A 49 10.37 15.85 8.74
CA ALA A 49 10.11 14.43 9.01
C ALA A 49 9.43 13.69 7.84
N LEU A 50 8.54 14.37 7.10
CA LEU A 50 7.86 13.80 5.94
C LEU A 50 8.62 13.95 4.62
N SER A 51 9.54 14.90 4.52
CA SER A 51 10.37 15.09 3.31
C SER A 51 11.51 14.06 3.22
N GLU A 52 11.99 13.51 4.34
CA GLU A 52 13.09 12.53 4.37
C GLU A 52 12.79 11.25 3.56
N ILE A 53 11.51 10.91 3.39
CA ILE A 53 11.04 9.70 2.67
C ILE A 53 10.55 9.96 1.24
N ALA A 54 10.51 11.23 0.78
CA ALA A 54 9.98 11.66 -0.52
C ALA A 54 10.69 11.04 -1.75
N THR A 55 11.82 10.41 -1.51
CA THR A 55 12.69 9.77 -2.50
C THR A 55 12.16 8.45 -3.04
N VAL A 56 11.20 7.78 -2.37
CA VAL A 56 10.74 6.44 -2.77
C VAL A 56 9.95 6.45 -4.09
N ASN A 57 9.16 7.48 -4.34
CA ASN A 57 8.00 7.38 -5.23
C ASN A 57 8.18 7.99 -6.62
N THR A 58 9.32 8.62 -6.92
CA THR A 58 9.57 9.08 -8.29
C THR A 58 10.96 8.70 -8.78
N ALA A 59 10.97 7.91 -9.86
CA ALA A 59 12.14 7.77 -10.74
C ALA A 59 12.69 9.15 -11.17
N ALA A 60 11.84 10.18 -11.21
CA ALA A 60 12.21 11.56 -11.48
C ALA A 60 12.99 12.24 -10.34
N SER A 61 12.65 12.06 -9.05
CA SER A 61 13.38 12.66 -7.92
C SER A 61 14.72 11.96 -7.70
N LEU A 62 14.78 10.65 -7.87
CA LEU A 62 16.05 9.89 -7.84
C LEU A 62 16.89 10.08 -9.11
N ALA A 63 16.32 10.43 -10.26
CA ALA A 63 17.11 10.89 -11.41
C ALA A 63 17.60 12.34 -11.21
N ALA A 64 16.77 13.23 -10.66
CA ALA A 64 17.13 14.61 -10.35
C ALA A 64 18.17 14.73 -9.21
N SER A 65 18.26 13.73 -8.32
CA SER A 65 19.30 13.69 -7.28
C SER A 65 20.73 13.54 -7.85
N SER A 66 20.89 13.25 -9.15
CA SER A 66 22.19 13.33 -9.83
C SER A 66 22.77 14.76 -9.89
N ALA A 67 21.98 15.78 -9.58
CA ALA A 67 22.41 17.17 -9.46
C ALA A 67 22.74 17.61 -8.02
N ALA A 68 22.70 16.68 -7.04
CA ALA A 68 22.95 16.97 -5.63
C ALA A 68 23.98 15.99 -5.03
N ASP A 69 25.26 16.21 -5.35
CA ASP A 69 26.44 15.42 -4.94
C ASP A 69 26.66 15.31 -3.40
N GLU A 70 25.82 15.92 -2.57
CA GLU A 70 25.96 15.99 -1.10
C GLU A 70 24.76 15.44 -0.31
N ALA A 71 23.70 14.95 -0.96
CA ALA A 71 22.56 14.36 -0.26
C ALA A 71 22.83 12.87 0.07
N GLU A 72 22.82 12.50 1.35
CA GLU A 72 22.89 11.09 1.75
C GLU A 72 21.73 10.29 1.13
N SER A 73 22.04 9.08 0.65
CA SER A 73 21.00 8.19 0.13
C SER A 73 20.08 7.73 1.27
N PRO A 74 18.74 7.72 1.07
CA PRO A 74 17.79 7.28 2.08
C PRO A 74 18.13 5.90 2.63
N ASN A 75 18.15 5.78 3.95
CA ASN A 75 18.45 4.54 4.66
C ASN A 75 17.38 4.29 5.74
N PHE A 76 16.37 3.51 5.39
CA PHE A 76 15.27 3.17 6.30
C PHE A 76 14.57 1.87 5.89
N SER A 77 13.89 1.25 6.84
CA SER A 77 12.95 0.16 6.60
C SER A 77 11.56 0.53 7.07
N VAL A 78 10.54 0.05 6.35
CA VAL A 78 9.13 0.19 6.71
C VAL A 78 8.53 -1.20 6.88
N SER A 79 7.97 -1.47 8.05
CA SER A 79 7.02 -2.56 8.24
C SER A 79 5.63 -2.00 7.94
N TYR A 80 4.90 -2.63 7.03
CA TYR A 80 3.53 -2.32 6.64
C TYR A 80 2.64 -3.54 6.93
N GLN A 81 1.42 -3.29 7.38
CA GLN A 81 0.35 -4.28 7.31
C GLN A 81 -0.97 -3.60 6.98
N ALA A 82 -1.78 -4.23 6.13
CA ALA A 82 -3.16 -3.86 5.90
C ALA A 82 -4.04 -5.09 5.98
N ARG A 83 -5.25 -4.91 6.52
CA ARG A 83 -6.29 -5.93 6.52
C ARG A 83 -7.55 -5.40 5.85
N SER A 84 -8.22 -6.26 5.08
CA SER A 84 -9.51 -5.96 4.48
C SER A 84 -10.57 -7.04 4.62
N ASN A 85 -11.83 -6.60 4.71
CA ASN A 85 -13.02 -7.42 4.54
C ASN A 85 -14.14 -6.61 3.86
N ALA A 86 -14.59 -7.03 2.69
CA ALA A 86 -15.72 -6.44 1.99
C ALA A 86 -16.81 -7.49 1.78
N THR A 87 -18.01 -7.23 2.29
CA THR A 87 -19.22 -7.97 1.91
C THR A 87 -19.83 -7.29 0.69
N ILE A 88 -20.02 -8.06 -0.37
CA ILE A 88 -20.50 -7.60 -1.66
C ILE A 88 -21.81 -8.34 -1.93
N SER A 89 -22.94 -7.63 -2.06
CA SER A 89 -24.25 -8.24 -2.30
C SER A 89 -24.92 -7.76 -3.59
N HIS A 90 -25.80 -8.61 -4.12
CA HIS A 90 -26.59 -8.36 -5.32
C HIS A 90 -28.01 -8.90 -5.12
N GLU A 91 -29.03 -8.11 -5.43
CA GLU A 91 -30.41 -8.58 -5.46
C GLU A 91 -30.68 -9.28 -6.81
N GLY A 92 -30.51 -10.60 -6.83
CA GLY A 92 -30.71 -11.45 -8.00
C GLY A 92 -32.15 -11.96 -8.14
N THR A 93 -32.42 -12.71 -9.20
CA THR A 93 -33.76 -13.30 -9.46
C THR A 93 -34.22 -14.29 -8.41
N ASP A 94 -33.29 -14.94 -7.70
CA ASP A 94 -33.57 -15.93 -6.65
C ASP A 94 -33.44 -15.36 -5.22
N GLY A 95 -33.30 -14.03 -5.09
CA GLY A 95 -33.12 -13.30 -3.83
C GLY A 95 -31.76 -12.63 -3.70
N GLU A 96 -31.46 -12.11 -2.51
CA GLU A 96 -30.15 -11.52 -2.22
C GLU A 96 -29.06 -12.61 -2.20
N GLN A 97 -28.02 -12.36 -2.99
CA GLN A 97 -26.80 -13.16 -3.04
C GLN A 97 -25.62 -12.32 -2.53
N SER A 98 -24.60 -12.95 -1.96
CA SER A 98 -23.41 -12.24 -1.51
C SER A 98 -22.10 -13.01 -1.69
N ALA A 99 -21.01 -12.27 -1.81
CA ALA A 99 -19.64 -12.73 -1.70
C ALA A 99 -18.90 -11.91 -0.63
N THR A 100 -17.88 -12.50 -0.03
CA THR A 100 -16.95 -11.88 0.91
C THR A 100 -15.57 -11.86 0.29
N PHE A 101 -14.99 -10.67 0.13
CA PHE A 101 -13.60 -10.46 -0.22
C PHE A 101 -12.81 -10.13 1.03
N SER A 102 -11.63 -10.70 1.25
CA SER A 102 -10.78 -10.36 2.39
C SER A 102 -9.30 -10.35 2.02
N THR A 103 -8.53 -9.51 2.70
CA THR A 103 -7.06 -9.52 2.63
C THR A 103 -6.42 -9.45 4.02
N ASP A 104 -5.31 -10.15 4.22
CA ASP A 104 -4.28 -9.78 5.20
C ASP A 104 -2.96 -9.74 4.44
N ILE A 105 -2.34 -8.55 4.39
CA ILE A 105 -1.11 -8.30 3.65
C ILE A 105 -0.12 -7.66 4.61
N THR A 106 1.01 -8.34 4.83
CA THR A 106 2.16 -7.79 5.55
C THR A 106 3.28 -7.55 4.55
N THR A 107 3.92 -6.38 4.61
CA THR A 107 5.04 -6.03 3.72
C THR A 107 6.17 -5.44 4.53
N THR A 108 7.38 -5.97 4.40
CA THR A 108 8.60 -5.32 4.90
C THR A 108 9.38 -4.76 3.72
N VAL A 109 9.61 -3.46 3.73
CA VAL A 109 10.45 -2.75 2.77
C VAL A 109 11.73 -2.29 3.45
N SER A 110 12.86 -2.40 2.76
CA SER A 110 14.13 -1.80 3.14
C SER A 110 14.65 -0.95 1.98
N VAL A 111 15.00 0.30 2.26
CA VAL A 111 15.52 1.29 1.33
C VAL A 111 16.98 1.59 1.72
N ALA A 112 17.91 1.39 0.78
CA ALA A 112 19.32 1.73 0.95
C ALA A 112 20.00 1.84 -0.43
N ASP A 113 21.02 2.71 -0.56
CA ASP A 113 21.89 2.81 -1.75
C ASP A 113 21.14 2.88 -3.10
N ARG A 114 20.05 3.65 -3.17
CA ARG A 114 19.17 3.74 -4.34
C ARG A 114 18.57 2.40 -4.79
N LYS A 115 18.30 1.52 -3.83
CA LYS A 115 17.62 0.24 -4.03
C LYS A 115 16.51 0.06 -3.00
N ILE A 116 15.53 -0.75 -3.34
CA ILE A 116 14.50 -1.26 -2.44
C ILE A 116 14.62 -2.78 -2.43
N HIS A 117 14.52 -3.40 -1.26
CA HIS A 117 14.13 -4.79 -1.09
C HIS A 117 12.75 -4.82 -0.43
N ALA A 118 11.81 -5.56 -0.99
CA ALA A 118 10.46 -5.70 -0.46
C ALA A 118 10.06 -7.17 -0.38
N THR A 119 9.68 -7.63 0.82
CA THR A 119 9.08 -8.94 1.07
C THR A 119 7.63 -8.73 1.47
N MET A 120 6.68 -9.35 0.76
CA MET A 120 5.26 -9.26 1.03
C MET A 120 4.65 -10.65 1.23
N ASP A 121 4.14 -10.90 2.43
CA ASP A 121 3.24 -12.01 2.70
C ASP A 121 1.81 -11.54 2.44
N TYR A 122 1.04 -12.34 1.71
CA TYR A 122 -0.33 -12.02 1.34
C TYR A 122 -1.24 -13.24 1.50
N ASP A 123 -2.43 -12.98 2.03
CA ASP A 123 -3.57 -13.90 2.06
C ASP A 123 -4.78 -13.13 1.54
N ILE A 124 -5.17 -13.40 0.29
CA ILE A 124 -6.29 -12.77 -0.41
C ILE A 124 -7.33 -13.85 -0.67
N SER A 125 -8.59 -13.60 -0.34
CA SER A 125 -9.67 -14.58 -0.50
C SER A 125 -10.93 -13.90 -1.03
N LEU A 126 -11.61 -14.57 -1.97
CA LEU A 126 -12.94 -14.21 -2.46
C LEU A 126 -13.83 -15.45 -2.43
N THR A 127 -14.86 -15.46 -1.58
CA THR A 127 -15.72 -16.61 -1.33
C THR A 127 -17.19 -16.21 -1.26
N GLY A 128 -18.12 -17.11 -1.61
CA GLY A 128 -19.57 -16.85 -1.58
C GLY A 128 -20.26 -17.25 -2.87
N SER A 129 -21.24 -16.45 -3.31
CA SER A 129 -22.03 -16.72 -4.52
C SER A 129 -21.18 -16.65 -5.79
N ASP A 130 -21.14 -17.74 -6.56
CA ASP A 130 -20.46 -17.82 -7.86
C ASP A 130 -20.91 -16.70 -8.82
N ASP A 131 -22.21 -16.38 -8.83
CA ASP A 131 -22.77 -15.30 -9.66
C ASP A 131 -22.17 -13.92 -9.31
N VAL A 132 -22.05 -13.61 -8.02
CA VAL A 132 -21.45 -12.34 -7.55
C VAL A 132 -19.96 -12.31 -7.85
N ILE A 133 -19.26 -13.42 -7.67
CA ILE A 133 -17.83 -13.57 -8.00
C ILE A 133 -17.60 -13.37 -9.52
N GLU A 134 -18.45 -13.94 -10.35
CA GLU A 134 -18.40 -13.79 -11.81
C GLU A 134 -18.78 -12.38 -12.27
N MET A 135 -19.70 -11.70 -11.59
CA MET A 135 -19.96 -10.26 -11.81
C MET A 135 -18.75 -9.40 -11.46
N LEU A 136 -18.10 -9.67 -10.33
CA LEU A 136 -16.88 -8.98 -9.89
C LEU A 136 -15.73 -9.17 -10.89
N LYS A 137 -15.45 -10.40 -11.29
CA LYS A 137 -14.43 -10.72 -12.33
C LYS A 137 -14.67 -9.96 -13.63
N LYS A 138 -15.93 -9.90 -14.10
CA LYS A 138 -16.32 -9.13 -15.30
C LYS A 138 -16.12 -7.62 -15.14
N LEU A 139 -16.41 -7.05 -13.96
CA LEU A 139 -16.15 -5.64 -13.65
C LEU A 139 -14.66 -5.31 -13.64
N MET A 140 -13.85 -6.17 -12.99
CA MET A 140 -12.39 -6.05 -12.93
C MET A 140 -11.69 -6.41 -14.25
N LYS A 141 -12.37 -7.12 -15.16
CA LYS A 141 -11.85 -7.65 -16.43
C LYS A 141 -10.68 -8.61 -16.21
N THR A 142 -10.83 -9.50 -15.23
CA THR A 142 -9.87 -10.54 -14.90
C THR A 142 -10.54 -11.91 -14.90
N ASP A 143 -9.85 -12.89 -15.47
CA ASP A 143 -10.21 -14.32 -15.36
C ASP A 143 -9.37 -15.03 -14.28
N GLU A 144 -8.49 -14.29 -13.56
CA GLU A 144 -7.65 -14.84 -12.48
C GLU A 144 -8.51 -15.34 -11.31
N ASP A 145 -7.96 -16.31 -10.56
CA ASP A 145 -8.48 -16.64 -9.24
C ASP A 145 -8.14 -15.49 -8.28
N LEU A 146 -9.11 -15.13 -7.45
CA LEU A 146 -9.03 -14.06 -6.45
C LEU A 146 -8.90 -14.63 -5.04
N THR A 147 -8.71 -15.94 -4.91
CA THR A 147 -8.24 -16.60 -3.69
C THR A 147 -6.78 -17.04 -3.88
N VAL A 148 -5.85 -16.22 -3.40
CA VAL A 148 -4.40 -16.43 -3.54
C VAL A 148 -3.67 -16.15 -2.23
N LYS A 149 -2.75 -17.06 -1.87
CA LYS A 149 -1.91 -16.92 -0.67
C LYS A 149 -0.46 -17.25 -0.99
N GLY A 150 0.46 -16.47 -0.45
CA GLY A 150 1.89 -16.74 -0.60
C GLY A 150 2.79 -15.62 -0.08
N THR A 151 4.04 -15.68 -0.49
CA THR A 151 5.06 -14.67 -0.23
C THR A 151 5.64 -14.21 -1.57
N LEU A 152 5.81 -12.90 -1.75
CA LEU A 152 6.48 -12.29 -2.89
C LEU A 152 7.72 -11.54 -2.40
N GLU A 153 8.89 -11.88 -2.93
CA GLU A 153 10.15 -11.14 -2.72
C GLU A 153 10.50 -10.36 -4.00
N THR A 154 10.76 -9.07 -3.88
CA THR A 154 11.12 -8.18 -5.00
C THR A 154 12.24 -7.23 -4.63
N TYR A 155 13.04 -6.85 -5.62
CA TYR A 155 14.01 -5.76 -5.49
C TYR A 155 13.78 -4.72 -6.56
N PHE A 156 14.01 -3.45 -6.23
CA PHE A 156 14.02 -2.35 -7.19
C PHE A 156 15.41 -1.69 -7.15
N ALA A 157 15.95 -1.32 -8.30
CA ALA A 157 17.17 -0.53 -8.41
C ALA A 157 16.90 0.73 -9.25
N PHE A 158 17.27 1.90 -8.71
CA PHE A 158 17.06 3.19 -9.36
C PHE A 158 18.31 3.61 -10.15
N GLU A 159 18.38 3.13 -11.38
CA GLU A 159 19.37 3.49 -12.40
C GLU A 159 19.16 4.94 -12.89
N GLU A 160 20.14 5.51 -13.58
CA GLU A 160 20.19 6.95 -13.93
C GLU A 160 18.94 7.47 -14.67
N ASN A 161 18.30 6.62 -15.48
CA ASN A 161 17.12 6.96 -16.28
C ASN A 161 16.02 5.87 -16.23
N ALA A 162 16.10 4.90 -15.31
CA ALA A 162 15.21 3.75 -15.27
C ALA A 162 15.06 3.18 -13.85
N VAL A 163 13.93 2.49 -13.60
CA VAL A 163 13.75 1.62 -12.44
C VAL A 163 13.78 0.18 -12.92
N SER A 164 14.67 -0.60 -12.34
CA SER A 164 14.81 -2.03 -12.63
C SER A 164 14.14 -2.82 -11.51
N LEU A 165 13.08 -3.54 -11.84
CA LEU A 165 12.45 -4.52 -10.94
C LEU A 165 13.18 -5.87 -11.09
N TYR A 166 13.32 -6.60 -10.00
CA TYR A 166 13.86 -7.95 -9.93
C TYR A 166 12.90 -8.83 -9.13
N LEU A 167 12.59 -10.00 -9.67
CA LEU A 167 11.65 -10.97 -9.10
C LEU A 167 12.05 -12.39 -9.53
N GLN A 168 11.53 -13.41 -8.84
CA GLN A 168 11.74 -14.82 -9.24
C GLN A 168 10.71 -15.26 -10.28
N ASN A 169 11.18 -15.87 -11.37
CA ASN A 169 10.30 -16.53 -12.33
C ASN A 169 9.79 -17.90 -11.80
N ALA A 170 8.94 -18.60 -12.56
CA ALA A 170 8.42 -19.91 -12.17
C ALA A 170 9.47 -21.01 -11.92
N ASP A 171 10.72 -20.85 -12.39
CA ASP A 171 11.85 -21.76 -12.09
C ASP A 171 12.54 -21.43 -10.75
N GLY A 172 12.11 -20.39 -10.03
CA GLY A 172 12.79 -19.85 -8.86
C GLY A 172 14.08 -19.06 -9.18
N LYS A 173 14.29 -18.67 -10.45
CA LYS A 173 15.45 -17.87 -10.87
C LYS A 173 15.09 -16.39 -10.84
N TRP A 174 16.00 -15.58 -10.29
CA TRP A 174 15.90 -14.13 -10.38
C TRP A 174 16.05 -13.67 -11.82
N VAL A 175 15.18 -12.75 -12.22
CA VAL A 175 15.22 -12.08 -13.53
C VAL A 175 15.15 -10.57 -13.36
N LYS A 176 15.89 -9.81 -14.18
CA LYS A 176 15.68 -8.36 -14.32
C LYS A 176 14.47 -8.16 -15.21
N TYR A 177 13.39 -7.66 -14.63
CA TYR A 177 12.10 -7.48 -15.28
C TYR A 177 12.16 -6.40 -16.37
N SER A 178 11.66 -6.74 -17.56
CA SER A 178 11.52 -5.79 -18.68
C SER A 178 10.12 -5.75 -19.28
N SER A 179 9.31 -6.81 -19.10
CA SER A 179 7.91 -6.86 -19.47
C SER A 179 7.08 -7.76 -18.55
N VAL A 180 5.76 -7.51 -18.46
CA VAL A 180 4.81 -8.34 -17.67
C VAL A 180 4.82 -9.80 -18.13
N GLU A 181 5.05 -10.04 -19.43
CA GLU A 181 4.98 -11.35 -20.07
C GLU A 181 6.13 -12.29 -19.63
N ASP A 182 7.20 -11.74 -19.06
CA ASP A 182 8.35 -12.49 -18.51
C ASP A 182 8.07 -13.10 -17.12
N VAL A 183 6.95 -12.75 -16.48
CA VAL A 183 6.60 -13.14 -15.10
C VAL A 183 5.55 -14.26 -15.11
N THR A 184 6.04 -15.49 -15.11
CA THR A 184 5.20 -16.67 -14.91
C THR A 184 5.13 -17.03 -13.42
N GLY A 185 3.91 -17.25 -12.90
CA GLY A 185 3.68 -17.77 -11.54
C GLY A 185 3.29 -16.75 -10.47
N VAL A 186 3.26 -15.44 -10.76
CA VAL A 186 2.74 -14.40 -9.84
C VAL A 186 1.50 -13.76 -10.45
N SER A 187 0.40 -13.68 -9.69
CA SER A 187 -0.85 -13.04 -10.11
C SER A 187 -0.66 -11.54 -10.34
N THR A 188 -1.36 -10.97 -11.34
CA THR A 188 -1.27 -9.53 -11.62
C THR A 188 -1.87 -8.68 -10.49
N VAL A 189 -2.80 -9.22 -9.71
CA VAL A 189 -3.34 -8.59 -8.49
C VAL A 189 -2.23 -8.43 -7.45
N VAL A 190 -1.42 -9.46 -7.24
CA VAL A 190 -0.30 -9.45 -6.27
C VAL A 190 0.78 -8.44 -6.71
N LEU A 191 1.07 -8.34 -8.01
CA LEU A 191 2.01 -7.34 -8.55
C LEU A 191 1.49 -5.89 -8.36
N GLY A 192 0.20 -5.64 -8.62
CA GLY A 192 -0.40 -4.32 -8.36
C GLY A 192 -0.42 -3.97 -6.86
N GLN A 193 -0.55 -4.97 -6.00
CA GLN A 193 -0.57 -4.78 -4.56
C GLN A 193 0.82 -4.37 -4.01
N ILE A 194 1.91 -4.99 -4.45
CA ILE A 194 3.26 -4.61 -3.97
C ILE A 194 3.64 -3.19 -4.43
N GLU A 195 3.28 -2.79 -5.66
CA GLU A 195 3.45 -1.41 -6.12
C GLU A 195 2.64 -0.43 -5.27
N SER A 196 1.40 -0.78 -4.91
CA SER A 196 0.53 0.03 -4.05
C SER A 196 1.08 0.16 -2.62
N CYS A 197 1.59 -0.94 -2.03
CA CYS A 197 2.24 -0.92 -0.73
C CYS A 197 3.46 0.02 -0.71
N ILE A 198 4.31 -0.02 -1.74
CA ILE A 198 5.49 0.86 -1.85
C ILE A 198 5.05 2.32 -2.05
N GLY A 199 4.03 2.58 -2.87
CA GLY A 199 3.48 3.93 -3.06
C GLY A 199 2.87 4.53 -1.78
N LEU A 200 2.27 3.70 -0.92
CA LEU A 200 1.73 4.13 0.38
C LEU A 200 2.81 4.52 1.39
N MET A 201 4.05 4.02 1.25
CA MET A 201 5.15 4.36 2.15
C MET A 201 5.66 5.79 1.94
N ASP A 202 5.33 6.43 0.82
CA ASP A 202 5.60 7.84 0.57
C ASP A 202 4.49 8.73 1.13
N CYS A 203 4.76 9.29 2.30
CA CYS A 203 3.91 10.29 2.97
C CYS A 203 4.36 11.73 2.69
N SER A 204 5.30 11.98 1.76
CA SER A 204 5.80 13.33 1.46
C SER A 204 4.72 14.24 0.88
N LYS A 205 3.69 13.68 0.24
CA LYS A 205 2.46 14.38 -0.16
C LYS A 205 1.75 15.13 0.98
N TYR A 206 1.99 14.76 2.23
CA TYR A 206 1.44 15.44 3.42
C TYR A 206 2.40 16.47 4.04
N ALA A 207 3.63 16.64 3.52
CA ALA A 207 4.63 17.54 4.10
C ALA A 207 4.20 19.02 4.15
N ASP A 208 3.36 19.45 3.20
CA ASP A 208 2.75 20.79 3.15
C ASP A 208 1.32 20.84 3.74
N ALA A 209 0.82 19.73 4.30
CA ALA A 209 -0.55 19.57 4.76
C ALA A 209 -0.76 19.76 6.28
N PHE A 210 0.25 20.25 7.02
CA PHE A 210 0.24 20.32 8.50
C PHE A 210 -1.05 20.93 9.10
N ALA A 211 -1.57 22.01 8.50
CA ALA A 211 -2.78 22.68 8.97
C ALA A 211 -4.04 21.78 8.95
N SER A 212 -4.07 20.77 8.08
CA SER A 212 -5.14 19.77 7.97
C SER A 212 -5.11 18.72 9.08
N PHE A 213 -4.09 18.72 9.94
CA PHE A 213 -3.95 17.77 11.05
C PHE A 213 -4.07 18.45 12.42
N GLU A 214 -4.49 17.69 13.43
CA GLU A 214 -4.49 18.07 14.84
C GLU A 214 -3.76 17.02 15.67
N TYR A 215 -2.97 17.42 16.67
CA TYR A 215 -2.42 16.43 17.60
C TYR A 215 -3.53 15.91 18.50
N SER A 216 -3.70 14.60 18.51
CA SER A 216 -4.64 13.85 19.35
C SER A 216 -3.87 13.02 20.35
N ASP A 217 -4.17 13.25 21.64
CA ASP A 217 -3.57 12.53 22.77
C ASP A 217 -4.07 11.07 22.86
N GLU A 218 -5.27 10.82 22.32
CA GLU A 218 -5.94 9.52 22.22
C GLU A 218 -5.30 8.67 21.14
N ASP A 219 -5.15 9.21 19.93
CA ASP A 219 -4.49 8.56 18.78
C ASP A 219 -2.97 8.55 18.92
N LYS A 220 -2.43 9.39 19.82
CA LYS A 220 -1.01 9.60 20.12
C LYS A 220 -0.22 10.12 18.92
N GLY A 221 -0.78 11.08 18.20
CA GLY A 221 -0.20 11.63 16.97
C GLY A 221 -1.12 12.62 16.27
N TYR A 222 -0.73 13.02 15.08
CA TYR A 222 -1.46 13.97 14.25
C TYR A 222 -2.58 13.29 13.48
N ALA A 223 -3.82 13.44 13.94
CA ALA A 223 -5.02 12.97 13.26
C ALA A 223 -5.51 13.98 12.22
N LEU A 224 -5.99 13.50 11.07
CA LEU A 224 -6.55 14.34 10.01
C LEU A 224 -7.89 14.97 10.44
N LYS A 225 -8.03 16.28 10.27
CA LYS A 225 -9.26 17.04 10.58
C LYS A 225 -10.31 16.84 9.50
N GLY A 226 -11.53 16.49 9.92
CA GLY A 226 -12.72 16.57 9.06
C GLY A 226 -12.86 15.50 7.98
N GLY A 227 -12.05 14.43 8.02
CA GLY A 227 -12.02 13.40 6.98
C GLY A 227 -11.28 13.85 5.70
N VAL A 228 -11.10 12.95 4.74
CA VAL A 228 -10.44 13.27 3.48
C VAL A 228 -11.47 13.84 2.49
N GLU A 229 -11.67 15.17 2.46
CA GLU A 229 -12.32 15.81 1.31
C GLU A 229 -11.43 15.65 0.07
N GLY A 230 -11.91 14.89 -0.92
CA GLY A 230 -11.10 14.48 -2.08
C GLY A 230 -10.36 13.17 -1.83
N GLY A 231 -11.09 12.10 -1.54
CA GLY A 231 -10.51 10.78 -1.29
C GLY A 231 -9.84 10.18 -2.53
N ASP A 232 -8.54 9.87 -2.41
CA ASP A 232 -7.82 9.00 -3.35
C ASP A 232 -7.73 7.53 -2.84
N ILE A 233 -7.83 7.28 -1.53
CA ILE A 233 -7.64 5.92 -0.96
C ILE A 233 -8.60 5.54 0.19
N PHE A 234 -8.91 6.44 1.13
CA PHE A 234 -9.45 6.02 2.45
C PHE A 234 -10.95 6.26 2.69
N GLY A 235 -11.64 7.05 1.87
CA GLY A 235 -13.06 7.40 2.10
C GLY A 235 -13.25 8.58 3.06
N ALA A 236 -14.49 9.05 3.19
CA ALA A 236 -14.81 10.29 3.92
C ALA A 236 -14.68 10.15 5.44
N ASP A 237 -15.07 9.00 6.00
CA ASP A 237 -15.12 8.74 7.45
C ASP A 237 -13.86 8.02 7.97
N ALA A 238 -12.76 8.01 7.22
CA ALA A 238 -11.52 7.37 7.64
C ALA A 238 -10.75 8.19 8.69
N SER A 239 -10.28 7.49 9.73
CA SER A 239 -9.22 7.99 10.59
C SER A 239 -7.89 7.88 9.85
N PHE A 240 -7.05 8.90 9.98
CA PHE A 240 -5.71 8.90 9.39
C PHE A 240 -4.77 9.66 10.33
N VAL A 241 -3.79 8.96 10.88
CA VAL A 241 -2.93 9.43 11.97
C VAL A 241 -1.47 9.29 11.57
N ILE A 242 -0.76 10.41 11.53
CA ILE A 242 0.70 10.48 11.33
C ILE A 242 1.39 10.66 12.68
N LYS A 243 2.45 9.88 12.93
CA LYS A 243 3.21 9.91 14.18
C LYS A 243 4.66 10.25 13.89
N ILE A 244 5.08 11.43 14.34
CA ILE A 244 6.48 11.88 14.29
C ILE A 244 7.10 11.63 15.66
N LYS A 245 8.32 11.11 15.71
CA LYS A 245 9.05 10.84 16.95
C LYS A 245 10.54 10.96 16.70
N ASP A 246 11.29 11.47 17.66
CA ASP A 246 12.73 11.72 17.55
C ASP A 246 13.07 12.54 16.27
N GLY A 247 12.19 13.47 15.89
CA GLY A 247 12.29 14.32 14.69
C GLY A 247 12.02 13.64 13.34
N ARG A 248 11.55 12.39 13.31
CA ARG A 248 11.34 11.60 12.08
C ARG A 248 9.93 11.00 12.01
N LEU A 249 9.44 10.67 10.81
CA LEU A 249 8.19 9.90 10.67
C LEU A 249 8.39 8.51 11.29
N ALA A 250 7.69 8.19 12.38
CA ALA A 250 7.84 6.93 13.10
C ALA A 250 6.76 5.91 12.76
N ALA A 251 5.52 6.36 12.57
CA ALA A 251 4.41 5.49 12.20
C ALA A 251 3.28 6.24 11.49
N LEU A 252 2.44 5.45 10.80
CA LEU A 252 1.16 5.88 10.24
C LEU A 252 0.11 4.83 10.63
N VAL A 253 -1.08 5.28 11.01
CA VAL A 253 -2.26 4.43 11.15
C VAL A 253 -3.37 5.01 10.28
N SER A 254 -4.07 4.16 9.54
CA SER A 254 -5.30 4.53 8.83
C SER A 254 -6.37 3.51 9.14
N GLU A 255 -7.58 3.94 9.45
CA GLU A 255 -8.76 3.09 9.63
C GLU A 255 -9.96 3.74 8.93
N GLY A 256 -11.01 3.00 8.64
CA GLY A 256 -12.20 3.61 8.03
C GLY A 256 -13.37 2.65 7.92
N SER A 257 -14.46 3.09 7.31
CA SER A 257 -15.50 2.17 6.83
C SER A 257 -16.39 2.90 5.85
N GLY A 258 -17.02 2.15 4.96
CA GLY A 258 -17.92 2.71 3.97
C GLY A 258 -18.84 1.69 3.35
N GLU A 259 -19.95 2.21 2.84
CA GLU A 259 -20.85 1.51 1.95
C GLU A 259 -20.80 2.19 0.58
N THR A 260 -20.86 1.39 -0.49
CA THR A 260 -20.89 1.90 -1.87
C THR A 260 -21.70 0.99 -2.78
N THR A 261 -22.03 1.46 -3.98
CA THR A 261 -22.73 0.67 -4.99
C THR A 261 -22.04 0.83 -6.33
N ILE A 262 -21.55 -0.28 -6.90
CA ILE A 262 -20.80 -0.29 -8.16
C ILE A 262 -21.40 -1.36 -9.08
N GLY A 263 -21.87 -0.95 -10.27
CA GLY A 263 -22.33 -1.90 -11.28
C GLY A 263 -23.57 -2.74 -10.90
N GLY A 264 -24.36 -2.31 -9.92
CA GLY A 264 -25.48 -3.08 -9.38
C GLY A 264 -25.10 -4.06 -8.26
N LEU A 265 -23.85 -4.02 -7.80
CA LEU A 265 -23.40 -4.65 -6.56
C LEU A 265 -23.40 -3.60 -5.45
N SER A 266 -24.06 -3.91 -4.34
CA SER A 266 -23.89 -3.19 -3.06
C SER A 266 -22.64 -3.73 -2.37
N MET A 267 -21.90 -2.88 -1.68
CA MET A 267 -20.70 -3.30 -0.95
C MET A 267 -20.55 -2.55 0.36
N SER A 268 -20.27 -3.28 1.43
CA SER A 268 -19.93 -2.78 2.77
C SER A 268 -18.54 -3.27 3.17
N SER A 269 -17.71 -2.38 3.71
CA SER A 269 -16.31 -2.66 4.06
C SER A 269 -15.81 -1.71 5.18
N SER A 270 -14.94 -2.15 6.13
CA SER A 270 -14.46 -1.34 7.29
C SER A 270 -13.00 -1.64 7.73
N ALA A 271 -12.02 -0.69 7.74
CA ALA A 271 -10.53 -0.70 7.55
C ALA A 271 -9.54 -0.56 8.71
N GLU A 272 -8.34 -1.14 8.52
CA GLU A 272 -7.11 -0.83 9.26
C GLU A 272 -5.84 -1.04 8.39
N THR A 273 -4.90 -0.12 8.50
CA THR A 273 -3.56 -0.16 7.90
C THR A 273 -2.58 0.47 8.89
N GLY A 274 -1.40 -0.14 9.05
CA GLY A 274 -0.34 0.35 9.92
C GLY A 274 1.01 0.32 9.22
N LEU A 275 1.75 1.43 9.32
CA LEU A 275 3.14 1.53 8.89
C LEU A 275 4.01 1.89 10.10
N VAL A 276 5.17 1.26 10.21
CA VAL A 276 6.20 1.57 11.21
C VAL A 276 7.53 1.75 10.51
N TYR A 277 8.16 2.90 10.73
CA TYR A 277 9.40 3.32 10.09
C TYR A 277 10.58 3.17 11.06
N LYS A 278 11.70 2.65 10.56
CA LYS A 278 12.96 2.47 11.31
C LYS A 278 14.10 2.96 10.42
N PHE A 279 14.88 3.94 10.87
CA PHE A 279 15.94 4.58 10.08
C PHE A 279 17.32 4.08 10.47
N GLY A 280 18.21 3.99 9.48
CA GLY A 280 19.60 3.59 9.66
C GLY A 280 19.81 2.08 9.79
N GLY A 281 20.94 1.61 9.25
CA GLY A 281 21.39 0.22 9.34
C GLY A 281 20.86 -0.69 8.25
N GLN A 282 20.15 -0.17 7.25
CA GLN A 282 19.66 -0.97 6.12
C GLN A 282 20.77 -1.15 5.07
N THR A 283 20.83 -2.33 4.47
CA THR A 283 21.69 -2.65 3.33
C THR A 283 20.89 -3.49 2.35
N VAL A 284 20.90 -3.10 1.07
CA VAL A 284 20.18 -3.82 0.02
C VAL A 284 21.18 -4.34 -1.02
N ASN A 285 21.28 -5.66 -1.10
CA ASN A 285 22.05 -6.38 -2.11
C ASN A 285 21.07 -6.88 -3.17
N LEU A 286 21.35 -6.58 -4.44
CA LEU A 286 20.54 -7.11 -5.54
C LEU A 286 20.86 -8.60 -5.76
N PRO A 287 19.87 -9.40 -6.18
CA PRO A 287 20.11 -10.79 -6.53
C PRO A 287 20.95 -10.92 -7.81
N ASN A 288 21.64 -12.05 -7.95
CA ASN A 288 22.32 -12.41 -9.19
C ASN A 288 21.28 -12.86 -10.24
N VAL A 289 21.32 -12.27 -11.43
CA VAL A 289 20.50 -12.57 -12.61
C VAL A 289 21.34 -13.16 -13.75
#